data_AF-A0A6A5WLS6-F1
#
_entry.id   AF-A0A6A5WLS6-F1
#
_cell.length_a   1.000
_cell.length_b   1.000
_cell.length_c   1.000
_cell.angle_alpha   90.00
_cell.angle_beta   90.00
_cell.angle_gamma   90.00
#
_symmetry.space_group_name_H-M   'P 1'
#
loop_
_entity.id
_entity.type
_entity.pdbx_description
1 polymer ?
#
loop_
_entity_poly.entity_id
_entity_poly.type
_entity_poly.pdbx_seq_one_letter_code
_entity_poly.pdbx_strand_id
1 'polypeptide(L)'
;MDPAWQELQRMAEASSAADAQVADEYPTPETISRWKKLFGYSQMEAVSLITQQRQDLARDRISDEHWELIKEQKEASGYDRETYEHSLRFESVLKSQSASIPSAEGGFTFVFRLGGLLNSPEKVKEICGMNKAPKIVDGMGETGKAQFCVVGEEAKAKIEEWLKQQRI
;
A
#
# COMPACT_ATOMS: atom_id res chain seq x y z
N MET A 1 -22.01 22.61 -9.24
CA MET A 1 -20.88 22.44 -10.16
C MET A 1 -21.05 21.13 -10.89
N ASP A 2 -20.64 21.06 -12.15
CA ASP A 2 -20.68 19.83 -12.96
C ASP A 2 -19.63 18.83 -12.42
N PRO A 3 -20.03 17.61 -11.99
CA PRO A 3 -19.10 16.59 -11.50
C PRO A 3 -18.03 16.20 -12.54
N ALA A 4 -18.35 16.22 -13.84
CA ALA A 4 -17.39 15.90 -14.89
C ALA A 4 -16.30 16.98 -15.01
N TRP A 5 -16.67 18.25 -14.82
CA TRP A 5 -15.70 19.35 -14.82
C TRP A 5 -14.74 19.26 -13.63
N GLN A 6 -15.25 18.92 -12.44
CA GLN A 6 -14.41 18.74 -11.25
C GLN A 6 -13.41 17.59 -11.44
N GLU A 7 -13.86 16.47 -12.02
CA GLU A 7 -12.98 15.34 -12.29
C GLU A 7 -11.91 15.68 -13.34
N LEU A 8 -12.28 16.37 -14.42
CA LEU A 8 -11.31 16.85 -15.42
C LEU A 8 -10.25 17.76 -14.81
N GLN A 9 -10.65 18.66 -13.91
CA GLN A 9 -9.70 19.54 -13.21
C GLN A 9 -8.75 18.72 -12.32
N ARG A 10 -9.27 17.76 -11.55
CA ARG A 10 -8.47 16.85 -10.72
C ARG A 10 -7.45 16.08 -11.55
N MET A 11 -7.87 15.52 -12.69
CA MET A 11 -6.98 14.78 -13.60
C MET A 11 -5.90 15.68 -14.22
N ALA A 12 -6.24 16.93 -14.56
CA ALA A 12 -5.27 17.89 -15.07
C ALA A 12 -4.21 18.26 -14.02
N GLU A 13 -4.62 18.45 -12.76
CA GLU A 13 -3.73 18.69 -11.63
C GLU A 13 -2.86 17.47 -11.29
N ALA A 14 -3.39 16.26 -11.44
CA ALA A 14 -2.59 15.03 -11.30
C ALA A 14 -1.58 14.88 -12.44
N SER A 15 -1.94 15.24 -13.67
CA SER A 15 -1.06 15.14 -14.84
C SER A 15 0.09 16.15 -14.79
N SER A 16 -0.13 17.35 -14.27
CA SER A 16 0.92 18.38 -14.15
C SER A 16 1.88 18.15 -12.96
N ALA A 17 1.61 17.15 -12.14
CA ALA A 17 2.43 16.80 -10.99
C ALA A 17 3.85 16.38 -11.37
N ALA A 18 4.85 16.78 -10.59
CA ALA A 18 6.26 16.45 -10.86
C ALA A 18 6.51 14.93 -10.94
N ASP A 19 5.81 14.13 -10.13
CA ASP A 19 5.94 12.67 -10.15
C ASP A 19 5.25 12.02 -11.36
N ALA A 20 4.13 12.56 -11.82
CA ALA A 20 3.47 12.14 -13.06
C ALA A 20 4.30 12.47 -14.31
N GLN A 21 5.03 13.59 -14.30
CA GLN A 21 5.91 13.97 -15.41
C GLN A 21 7.08 12.99 -15.62
N VAL A 22 7.49 12.27 -14.57
CA VAL A 22 8.55 11.25 -14.61
C VAL A 22 7.98 9.83 -14.51
N ALA A 23 6.71 9.63 -14.87
CA ALA A 23 6.03 8.34 -14.79
C ALA A 23 6.66 7.27 -15.69
N ASP A 24 7.17 7.67 -16.86
CA ASP A 24 7.84 6.79 -17.82
C ASP A 24 9.32 6.56 -17.50
N GLU A 25 9.86 7.29 -16.51
CA GLU A 25 11.24 7.14 -16.08
C GLU A 25 11.38 6.05 -15.01
N TYR A 26 12.52 5.36 -15.03
CA TYR A 26 12.83 4.40 -13.98
C TYR A 26 13.04 5.13 -12.63
N PRO A 27 12.41 4.67 -11.52
CA PRO A 27 12.54 5.34 -10.24
C PRO A 27 13.99 5.43 -9.76
N THR A 28 14.37 6.55 -9.14
CA THR A 28 15.73 6.73 -8.64
C THR A 28 16.06 5.71 -7.55
N PRO A 29 17.35 5.35 -7.36
CA PRO A 29 17.75 4.42 -6.29
C PRO A 29 17.34 4.90 -4.90
N GLU A 30 17.30 6.21 -4.69
CA GLU A 30 16.87 6.84 -3.43
C GLU A 30 15.36 6.64 -3.19
N THR A 31 14.52 6.89 -4.21
CA THR A 31 13.07 6.64 -4.12
C THR A 31 12.80 5.16 -3.85
N ILE A 32 13.45 4.25 -4.59
CA ILE A 32 13.31 2.80 -4.39
C ILE A 32 13.71 2.44 -2.95
N SER A 33 14.83 2.96 -2.46
CA SER A 33 15.31 2.66 -1.10
C SER A 33 14.35 3.19 -0.03
N ARG A 34 13.76 4.37 -0.23
CA ARG A 34 12.75 4.95 0.66
C ARG A 34 11.51 4.06 0.73
N TRP A 35 10.96 3.67 -0.41
CA TRP A 35 9.79 2.78 -0.50
C TRP A 35 10.05 1.41 0.14
N LYS A 36 11.22 0.81 -0.11
CA LYS A 36 11.64 -0.44 0.53
C LYS A 36 11.73 -0.30 2.05
N LYS A 37 12.28 0.82 2.56
CA LYS A 37 12.45 1.05 4.00
C LYS A 37 11.12 1.32 4.70
N LEU A 38 10.31 2.23 4.17
CA LEU A 38 9.05 2.63 4.79
C LEU A 38 8.03 1.50 4.76
N PHE A 39 7.99 0.79 3.64
CA PHE A 39 6.92 -0.17 3.41
C PHE A 39 7.38 -1.59 3.53
N GLY A 40 8.67 -1.94 3.39
CA GLY A 40 9.10 -3.34 3.42
C GLY A 40 8.84 -4.06 2.09
N TYR A 41 8.79 -3.31 0.98
CA TYR A 41 8.72 -3.88 -0.35
C TYR A 41 10.05 -4.49 -0.80
N SER A 42 9.99 -5.49 -1.68
CA SER A 42 11.13 -5.87 -2.50
C SER A 42 11.45 -4.78 -3.52
N GLN A 43 12.61 -4.87 -4.15
CA GLN A 43 13.00 -3.91 -5.19
C GLN A 43 12.04 -3.91 -6.39
N MET A 44 11.62 -5.09 -6.86
CA MET A 44 10.69 -5.19 -7.98
C MET A 44 9.31 -4.63 -7.63
N GLU A 45 8.81 -4.88 -6.41
CA GLU A 45 7.54 -4.33 -5.95
C GLU A 45 7.60 -2.82 -5.80
N ALA A 46 8.67 -2.28 -5.22
CA ALA A 46 8.83 -0.84 -5.08
C ALA A 46 8.79 -0.17 -6.46
N VAL A 47 9.56 -0.67 -7.43
CA VAL A 47 9.57 -0.14 -8.80
C VAL A 47 8.19 -0.21 -9.44
N SER A 48 7.54 -1.38 -9.38
CA SER A 48 6.22 -1.57 -9.98
C SER A 48 5.15 -0.67 -9.38
N LEU A 49 5.13 -0.50 -8.05
CA LEU A 49 4.14 0.34 -7.35
C LEU A 49 4.41 1.84 -7.57
N ILE A 50 5.67 2.26 -7.59
CA ILE A 50 6.03 3.65 -7.92
C ILE A 50 5.54 3.99 -9.33
N THR A 51 5.88 3.16 -10.32
CA THR A 51 5.47 3.38 -11.71
C THR A 51 3.94 3.40 -11.83
N GLN A 52 3.24 2.45 -11.21
CA GLN A 52 1.78 2.42 -11.20
C GLN A 52 1.18 3.69 -10.58
N GLN A 53 1.73 4.15 -9.45
CA GLN A 53 1.23 5.36 -8.79
C GLN A 53 1.45 6.62 -9.64
N ARG A 54 2.60 6.74 -10.32
CA ARG A 54 2.89 7.89 -11.19
C ARG A 54 2.03 7.92 -12.46
N GLN A 55 1.67 6.76 -12.98
CA GLN A 55 0.81 6.62 -14.17
C GLN A 55 -0.68 6.77 -13.87
N ASP A 56 -1.09 6.63 -12.62
CA ASP A 56 -2.48 6.83 -12.21
C ASP A 56 -2.81 8.33 -12.16
N LEU A 57 -3.55 8.83 -13.16
CA LEU A 57 -4.03 10.21 -13.20
C LEU A 57 -5.38 10.40 -12.50
N ALA A 58 -6.12 9.33 -12.24
CA ALA A 58 -7.41 9.35 -11.54
C ALA A 58 -7.23 9.28 -10.01
N ARG A 59 -6.02 9.61 -9.56
CA ARG A 59 -5.49 9.29 -8.26
C ARG A 59 -5.83 10.44 -7.31
N ASP A 60 -6.40 10.12 -6.15
CA ASP A 60 -6.52 11.09 -5.06
C ASP A 60 -5.14 11.53 -4.56
N ARG A 61 -4.83 12.81 -4.76
CA ARG A 61 -3.63 13.48 -4.26
C ARG A 61 -3.99 14.37 -3.09
N ILE A 62 -3.06 14.55 -2.16
CA ILE A 62 -3.24 15.60 -1.15
C ILE A 62 -2.98 16.95 -1.82
N SER A 63 -3.68 18.01 -1.40
CA SER A 63 -3.40 19.35 -1.91
C SER A 63 -2.01 19.82 -1.48
N ASP A 64 -1.44 20.76 -2.22
CA ASP A 64 -0.15 21.36 -1.87
C ASP A 64 -0.20 22.03 -0.49
N GLU A 65 -1.30 22.73 -0.19
CA GLU A 65 -1.55 23.34 1.12
C GLU A 65 -1.58 22.29 2.24
N HIS A 66 -2.24 21.15 2.02
CA HIS A 66 -2.24 20.07 3.02
C HIS A 66 -0.83 19.53 3.22
N TRP A 67 -0.09 19.30 2.14
CA TRP A 67 1.27 18.78 2.23
C TRP A 67 2.17 19.72 3.04
N GLU A 68 2.18 21.02 2.75
CA GLU A 68 3.01 21.99 3.48
C GLU A 68 2.72 22.01 4.99
N LEU A 69 1.47 21.78 5.41
CA LEU A 69 1.11 21.71 6.83
C LEU A 69 1.71 20.51 7.56
N ILE A 70 1.86 19.37 6.88
CA ILE A 70 2.33 18.11 7.49
C ILE A 70 3.75 17.73 7.11
N LYS A 71 4.34 18.43 6.14
CA LYS A 71 5.62 18.10 5.49
C LYS A 71 6.72 17.87 6.51
N GLU A 72 6.95 18.81 7.42
CA GLU A 72 8.05 18.71 8.40
C GLU A 72 7.91 17.45 9.28
N GLN A 73 6.70 17.16 9.74
CA GLN A 73 6.43 15.98 10.57
C GLN A 73 6.62 14.67 9.80
N LYS A 74 6.12 14.62 8.55
CA LYS A 74 6.18 13.41 7.73
C LYS A 74 7.61 13.17 7.20
N GLU A 75 8.34 14.22 6.80
CA GLU A 75 9.75 14.15 6.43
C GLU A 75 10.63 13.69 7.60
N ALA A 76 10.37 14.15 8.82
CA ALA A 76 11.05 13.65 10.03
C ALA A 76 10.79 12.15 10.26
N SER A 77 9.64 11.64 9.82
CA SER A 77 9.28 10.22 9.84
C SER A 77 9.83 9.44 8.62
N GLY A 78 10.56 10.11 7.73
CA GLY A 78 11.19 9.53 6.54
C GLY A 78 10.30 9.49 5.29
N TYR A 79 9.09 10.05 5.36
CA TYR A 79 8.18 10.16 4.22
C TYR A 79 8.50 11.38 3.36
N ASP A 80 8.32 11.24 2.06
CA ASP A 80 8.07 12.36 1.15
C ASP A 80 6.59 12.37 0.76
N ARG A 81 6.19 13.31 -0.09
CA ARG A 81 4.80 13.41 -0.53
C ARG A 81 4.32 12.14 -1.25
N GLU A 82 5.13 11.58 -2.14
CA GLU A 82 4.78 10.40 -2.94
C GLU A 82 4.52 9.17 -2.06
N THR A 83 5.44 8.91 -1.13
CA THR A 83 5.33 7.81 -0.14
C THR A 83 4.21 8.06 0.86
N TYR A 84 3.96 9.31 1.25
CA TYR A 84 2.83 9.62 2.12
C TYR A 84 1.50 9.40 1.41
N GLU A 85 1.34 9.88 0.18
CA GLU A 85 0.14 9.63 -0.64
C GLU A 85 -0.06 8.12 -0.90
N HIS A 86 1.02 7.37 -1.15
CA HIS A 86 0.97 5.90 -1.24
C HIS A 86 0.41 5.30 0.06
N SER A 87 0.84 5.83 1.20
CA SER A 87 0.44 5.30 2.50
C SER A 87 -1.05 5.46 2.79
N LEU A 88 -1.65 6.54 2.30
CA LEU A 88 -3.10 6.76 2.39
C LEU A 88 -3.89 5.72 1.59
N ARG A 89 -3.27 5.05 0.61
CA ARG A 89 -3.89 4.02 -0.23
C ARG A 89 -3.64 2.60 0.23
N PHE A 90 -2.98 2.40 1.38
CA PHE A 90 -2.61 1.07 1.82
C PHE A 90 -3.78 0.10 1.94
N GLU A 91 -4.95 0.57 2.34
CA GLU A 91 -6.15 -0.28 2.38
C GLU A 91 -6.51 -0.84 0.99
N SER A 92 -6.39 -0.02 -0.06
CA SER A 92 -6.66 -0.43 -1.45
C SER A 92 -5.60 -1.42 -1.94
N VAL A 93 -4.32 -1.12 -1.69
CA VAL A 93 -3.19 -1.99 -2.07
C VAL A 93 -3.26 -3.33 -1.35
N LEU A 94 -3.65 -3.34 -0.08
CA LEU A 94 -3.77 -4.57 0.68
C LEU A 94 -4.98 -5.39 0.25
N LYS A 95 -6.11 -4.74 -0.08
CA LYS A 95 -7.27 -5.41 -0.68
C LYS A 95 -6.90 -6.06 -2.02
N SER A 96 -6.14 -5.38 -2.89
CA SER A 96 -5.69 -5.96 -4.17
C SER A 96 -4.67 -7.10 -3.99
N GLN A 97 -3.97 -7.13 -2.86
CA GLN A 97 -3.02 -8.19 -2.49
C GLN A 97 -3.63 -9.25 -1.55
N SER A 98 -4.96 -9.29 -1.43
CA SER A 98 -5.67 -10.23 -0.60
C SER A 98 -6.65 -11.09 -1.40
N ALA A 99 -6.90 -12.31 -0.93
CA ALA A 99 -7.89 -13.20 -1.50
C ALA A 99 -8.77 -13.80 -0.39
N SER A 100 -10.06 -13.98 -0.69
CA SER A 100 -11.00 -14.68 0.18
C SER A 100 -11.23 -16.07 -0.39
N ILE A 101 -10.96 -17.11 0.40
CA ILE A 101 -11.08 -18.51 -0.01
C ILE A 101 -12.17 -19.18 0.84
N PRO A 102 -13.15 -19.86 0.24
CA PRO A 102 -14.12 -20.66 1.00
C PRO A 102 -13.41 -21.74 1.83
N SER A 103 -13.75 -21.83 3.11
CA SER A 103 -13.20 -22.86 4.00
C SER A 103 -14.00 -24.16 3.89
N ALA A 104 -13.30 -25.30 3.96
CA ALA A 104 -13.91 -26.63 3.95
C ALA A 104 -14.80 -26.90 5.18
N GLU A 105 -14.61 -26.15 6.27
CA GLU A 105 -15.35 -26.28 7.53
C GLU A 105 -16.60 -25.38 7.60
N GLY A 106 -16.91 -24.66 6.52
CA GLY A 106 -17.90 -23.58 6.50
C GLY A 106 -17.29 -22.26 6.97
N GLY A 107 -17.43 -21.21 6.16
CA GLY A 107 -16.85 -19.88 6.41
C GLY A 107 -15.83 -19.44 5.36
N PHE A 108 -15.14 -18.33 5.62
CA PHE A 108 -14.10 -17.78 4.74
C PHE A 108 -12.76 -17.72 5.44
N THR A 109 -11.72 -18.11 4.71
CA THR A 109 -10.34 -17.92 5.08
C THR A 109 -9.75 -16.84 4.20
N PHE A 110 -9.04 -15.88 4.80
CA PHE A 110 -8.45 -14.78 4.08
C PHE A 110 -6.95 -14.99 3.94
N VAL A 111 -6.44 -14.73 2.75
CA VAL A 111 -5.03 -14.86 2.42
C VAL A 111 -4.51 -13.47 2.10
N PHE A 112 -3.49 -13.03 2.83
CA PHE A 112 -2.80 -11.77 2.58
C PHE A 112 -1.38 -12.06 2.12
N ARG A 113 -0.93 -11.36 1.08
CA ARG A 113 0.48 -11.42 0.69
C ARG A 113 1.35 -10.83 1.81
N LEU A 114 2.35 -11.58 2.24
CA LEU A 114 3.42 -11.08 3.08
C LEU A 114 4.39 -10.30 2.21
N GLY A 115 4.57 -9.04 2.60
CA GLY A 115 5.26 -8.02 1.83
C GLY A 115 4.67 -6.68 2.20
N GLY A 116 5.44 -5.62 2.11
CA GLY A 116 4.93 -4.34 2.54
C GLY A 116 4.71 -4.29 4.07
N LEU A 117 3.62 -3.64 4.50
CA LEU A 117 3.34 -3.40 5.92
C LEU A 117 3.14 -4.69 6.74
N LEU A 118 2.69 -5.77 6.10
CA LEU A 118 2.63 -7.12 6.67
C LEU A 118 3.87 -7.91 6.23
N ASN A 119 5.06 -7.37 6.45
CA ASN A 119 6.32 -7.99 6.02
C ASN A 119 6.66 -9.29 6.75
N SER A 120 6.00 -9.62 7.86
CA SER A 120 6.29 -10.82 8.62
C SER A 120 5.07 -11.46 9.31
N PRO A 121 5.07 -12.79 9.50
CA PRO A 121 4.07 -13.48 10.31
C PRO A 121 3.97 -12.93 11.74
N GLU A 122 5.10 -12.50 12.31
CA GLU A 122 5.18 -11.95 13.66
C GLU A 122 4.42 -10.64 13.75
N LYS A 123 4.54 -9.79 12.73
CA LYS A 123 3.81 -8.52 12.67
C LYS A 123 2.31 -8.74 12.54
N VAL A 124 1.89 -9.73 11.74
CA VAL A 124 0.47 -10.13 11.65
C VAL A 124 -0.02 -10.68 13.00
N LYS A 125 0.79 -11.48 13.69
CA LYS A 125 0.48 -11.99 15.04
C LYS A 125 0.26 -10.85 16.03
N GLU A 126 1.16 -9.87 16.03
CA GLU A 126 1.11 -8.69 16.90
C GLU A 126 -0.16 -7.87 16.65
N ILE A 127 -0.41 -7.51 15.38
CA ILE A 127 -1.61 -6.74 14.97
C ILE A 127 -2.89 -7.47 15.36
N CYS A 128 -2.95 -8.78 15.12
CA CYS A 128 -4.14 -9.57 15.38
C CYS A 128 -4.30 -10.03 16.84
N GLY A 129 -3.29 -9.80 17.69
CA GLY A 129 -3.24 -10.33 19.06
C GLY A 129 -3.36 -11.86 19.11
N MET A 130 -2.75 -12.57 18.16
CA MET A 130 -2.86 -14.03 18.08
C MET A 130 -1.88 -14.73 19.03
N ASN A 131 -2.31 -15.82 19.67
CA ASN A 131 -1.42 -16.64 20.51
C ASN A 131 -0.31 -17.33 19.68
N LYS A 132 -0.61 -17.68 18.43
CA LYS A 132 0.31 -18.33 17.49
C LYS A 132 0.40 -17.53 16.20
N ALA A 133 1.58 -17.50 15.59
CA ALA A 133 1.77 -16.89 14.28
C ALA A 133 0.86 -17.54 13.22
N PRO A 134 0.32 -16.75 12.27
CA PRO A 134 -0.54 -17.28 11.22
C PRO A 134 0.19 -18.28 10.34
N LYS A 135 -0.57 -19.16 9.69
CA LYS A 135 0.01 -20.15 8.78
C LYS A 135 0.56 -19.44 7.54
N ILE A 136 1.82 -19.73 7.20
CA ILE A 136 2.45 -19.22 5.98
C ILE A 136 2.32 -20.23 4.86
N VAL A 137 2.00 -19.72 3.67
CA VAL A 137 1.92 -20.48 2.43
C VAL A 137 2.80 -19.76 1.42
N ASP A 138 3.72 -20.49 0.82
CA ASP A 138 4.53 -19.98 -0.29
C ASP A 138 3.77 -20.17 -1.61
N GLY A 139 3.72 -19.11 -2.41
CA GLY A 139 3.26 -19.13 -3.79
C GLY A 139 4.40 -18.82 -4.75
N MET A 140 4.27 -19.30 -5.98
CA MET A 140 5.21 -18.98 -7.05
C MET A 140 4.46 -18.20 -8.13
N GLY A 141 4.82 -16.94 -8.31
CA GLY A 141 4.29 -16.10 -9.38
C GLY A 141 5.31 -15.90 -10.50
N GLU A 142 4.90 -15.22 -11.56
CA GLU A 142 5.77 -14.86 -12.70
C GLU A 142 6.98 -14.02 -12.25
N THR A 143 6.84 -13.27 -11.16
CA THR A 143 7.89 -12.42 -10.59
C THR A 143 8.74 -13.11 -9.51
N GLY A 144 8.54 -14.41 -9.28
CA GLY A 144 9.29 -15.20 -8.29
C GLY A 144 8.45 -15.70 -7.11
N LYS A 145 9.13 -16.09 -6.03
CA LYS A 145 8.47 -16.60 -4.81
C LYS A 145 7.79 -15.45 -4.06
N ALA A 146 6.52 -15.65 -3.71
CA ALA A 146 5.75 -14.76 -2.85
C ALA A 146 5.29 -15.55 -1.62
N GLN A 147 5.33 -14.92 -0.45
CA GLN A 147 4.84 -15.54 0.78
C GLN A 147 3.48 -14.97 1.13
N PHE A 148 2.61 -15.78 1.71
CA PHE A 148 1.26 -15.39 2.07
C PHE A 148 0.95 -15.86 3.49
N CYS A 149 0.22 -15.06 4.25
CA CYS A 149 -0.33 -15.44 5.54
C CYS A 149 -1.82 -15.75 5.42
N VAL A 150 -2.24 -16.80 6.11
CA VAL A 150 -3.62 -17.28 6.12
C VAL A 150 -4.24 -16.93 7.46
N VAL A 151 -5.33 -16.17 7.45
CA VAL A 151 -5.99 -15.65 8.65
C VAL A 151 -7.52 -15.86 8.58
N GLY A 152 -8.15 -15.97 9.75
CA GLY A 152 -9.60 -16.01 9.88
C GLY A 152 -10.25 -14.63 9.84
N GLU A 153 -11.58 -14.59 9.93
CA GLU A 153 -12.38 -13.37 9.83
C GLU A 153 -12.08 -12.35 10.95
N GLU A 154 -11.90 -12.79 12.20
CA GLU A 154 -11.53 -11.90 13.32
C GLU A 154 -10.16 -11.25 13.11
N ALA A 155 -9.19 -11.99 12.61
CA ALA A 155 -7.85 -11.49 12.34
C ALA A 155 -7.85 -10.50 11.17
N LYS A 156 -8.66 -10.75 10.13
CA LYS A 156 -8.88 -9.79 9.04
C LYS A 156 -9.41 -8.46 9.57
N ALA A 157 -10.45 -8.49 10.42
CA ALA A 157 -11.05 -7.26 10.94
C ALA A 157 -10.02 -6.40 11.71
N LYS A 158 -9.16 -7.05 12.50
CA LYS A 158 -8.06 -6.37 13.21
C LYS A 158 -7.00 -5.78 12.28
N ILE A 159 -6.65 -6.48 11.20
CA ILE A 159 -5.72 -5.96 10.18
C ILE A 159 -6.32 -4.73 9.50
N GLU A 160 -7.59 -4.78 9.11
CA GLU A 160 -8.29 -3.65 8.50
C GLU A 160 -8.42 -2.46 9.45
N GLU A 161 -8.68 -2.71 10.74
CA GLU A 161 -8.73 -1.67 11.77
C GLU A 161 -7.35 -1.03 12.02
N TRP A 162 -6.30 -1.84 12.15
CA TRP A 162 -4.94 -1.35 12.28
C TRP A 162 -4.53 -0.47 11.08
N LEU A 163 -4.91 -0.86 9.86
CA LEU A 163 -4.66 -0.04 8.66
C LEU A 163 -5.38 1.30 8.69
N LYS A 164 -6.59 1.36 9.26
CA LYS A 164 -7.30 2.64 9.46
C LYS A 164 -6.59 3.53 10.47
N GLN A 165 -5.98 2.95 11.52
CA GLN A 165 -5.20 3.70 12.51
C GLN A 165 -3.89 4.24 11.94
N GLN A 166 -3.29 3.56 10.96
CA GLN A 166 -2.08 4.05 10.26
C GLN A 166 -2.35 5.24 9.32
N ARG A 167 -3.62 5.60 9.06
CA ARG A 167 -4.01 6.76 8.24
C ARG A 167 -4.05 8.09 9.01
N ILE A 168 -3.83 8.07 10.33
CA ILE A 168 -3.89 9.25 11.22
C ILE A 168 -2.46 9.77 11.47
#